data_AF-A0A933QGP1-F1
#
_entry.id   AF-A0A933QGP1-F1
#
_cell.length_a   1.000
_cell.length_b   1.000
_cell.length_c   1.000
_cell.angle_alpha   90.00
_cell.angle_beta   90.00
_cell.angle_gamma   90.00
#
_symmetry.space_group_name_H-M   'P 1'
#
loop_
_entity.id
_entity.type
_entity.pdbx_description
1 polymer ?
#
loop_
_entity_poly.entity_id
_entity_poly.type
_entity_poly.pdbx_seq_one_letter_code
_entity_poly.pdbx_strand_id
1 'polypeptide(L)'
;MANDIITIVCAAAALYILMRVVFAAAELNVRAWNGHLLRLLGLVSWRALAAAGGVAVAAGAPIGGPLLLMAVALLYLVDRRVQ
;
A
#
# COMPACT_ATOMS: atom_id res chain seq x y z
N MET A 1 22.06 18.76 0.56
CA MET A 1 21.29 19.33 1.69
C MET A 1 19.78 19.22 1.46
N ALA A 2 19.17 19.94 0.50
CA ALA A 2 17.73 19.79 0.24
C ALA A 2 17.34 18.37 -0.25
N ASN A 3 18.21 17.76 -1.05
CA ASN A 3 17.97 16.43 -1.61
C ASN A 3 18.01 15.31 -0.54
N ASP A 4 18.84 15.47 0.49
CA ASP A 4 19.02 14.47 1.56
C ASP A 4 17.81 14.42 2.51
N ILE A 5 17.16 15.56 2.73
CA ILE A 5 15.96 15.65 3.57
C ILE A 5 14.78 14.96 2.87
N ILE A 6 14.63 15.15 1.56
CA ILE A 6 13.55 14.55 0.77
C ILE A 6 13.69 13.02 0.78
N THR A 7 14.89 12.47 0.60
CA THR A 7 15.13 11.02 0.68
C THR A 7 14.84 10.45 2.05
N ILE A 8 15.21 11.14 3.14
CA ILE A 8 14.90 10.70 4.51
C ILE A 8 13.38 10.66 4.75
N VAL A 9 12.65 11.70 4.31
CA VAL A 9 11.18 11.76 4.45
C VAL A 9 10.50 10.68 3.60
N CYS A 10 10.95 10.45 2.37
CA CYS A 10 10.43 9.39 1.50
C CYS A 10 10.71 7.99 2.08
N ALA A 11 11.91 7.75 2.62
CA ALA A 11 12.26 6.51 3.27
C ALA A 11 11.42 6.25 4.53
N ALA A 12 11.22 7.27 5.37
CA ALA A 12 10.36 7.18 6.55
C ALA A 12 8.89 6.90 6.18
N ALA A 13 8.39 7.56 5.14
CA ALA A 13 7.04 7.30 4.62
C ALA A 13 6.88 5.88 4.08
N ALA A 14 7.86 5.37 3.32
CA ALA A 14 7.86 4.00 2.82
C ALA A 14 7.88 2.98 3.97
N LEU A 15 8.71 3.22 4.98
CA LEU A 15 8.80 2.37 6.19
C LEU A 15 7.46 2.35 6.96
N TYR A 16 6.84 3.52 7.15
CA TYR A 16 5.55 3.63 7.81
C TYR A 16 4.45 2.87 7.06
N ILE A 17 4.40 3.00 5.73
CA ILE A 17 3.44 2.26 4.88
C ILE A 17 3.68 0.75 5.02
N LEU A 18 4.93 0.29 4.92
CA LEU A 18 5.28 -1.11 5.10
C LEU A 18 4.86 -1.65 6.46
N MET A 19 5.13 -0.91 7.54
CA MET A 19 4.74 -1.30 8.89
C MET A 19 3.22 -1.43 8.99
N ARG A 20 2.46 -0.46 8.49
CA ARG A 20 0.98 -0.50 8.49
C ARG A 20 0.43 -1.66 7.67
N VAL A 21 1.06 -2.00 6.55
CA VAL A 21 0.70 -3.16 5.73
C VAL A 21 0.91 -4.46 6.50
N VAL A 22 2.04 -4.61 7.19
CA VAL A 22 2.38 -5.81 7.98
C VAL A 22 1.45 -5.97 9.17
N PHE A 23 1.23 -4.93 9.97
CA PHE A 23 0.31 -4.97 11.12
C PHE A 23 -1.09 -5.37 10.69
N ALA A 24 -1.58 -4.75 9.62
CA ALA A 24 -2.92 -5.03 9.18
C ALA A 24 -3.04 -6.36 8.41
N ALA A 25 -1.93 -6.95 7.96
CA ALA A 25 -1.86 -8.34 7.50
C ALA A 25 -1.81 -9.34 8.68
N ALA A 26 -1.20 -8.97 9.81
CA ALA A 26 -1.20 -9.77 11.02
C ALA A 26 -2.61 -9.83 11.67
N GLU A 27 -3.40 -8.77 11.54
CA GLU A 27 -4.79 -8.71 12.02
C GLU A 27 -5.81 -9.38 11.05
N LEU A 28 -5.37 -9.85 9.89
CA LEU A 28 -6.25 -10.46 8.89
C LEU A 28 -6.69 -11.86 9.33
N ASN A 29 -7.83 -11.93 10.02
CA ASN A 29 -8.47 -13.20 10.34
C ASN A 29 -9.21 -13.76 9.11
N VAL A 30 -8.53 -14.61 8.33
CA VAL A 30 -9.06 -15.20 7.08
C VAL A 30 -10.43 -15.89 7.25
N ARG A 31 -10.72 -16.45 8.43
CA ARG A 31 -12.01 -17.10 8.72
C ARG A 31 -13.19 -16.11 8.76
N ALA A 32 -12.94 -14.86 9.11
CA ALA A 32 -13.95 -13.80 9.10
C ALA A 32 -14.31 -13.30 7.69
N TRP A 33 -13.57 -13.74 6.66
CA TRP A 33 -13.74 -13.29 5.27
C TRP A 33 -14.39 -14.36 4.37
N ASN A 34 -14.94 -15.43 4.94
CA ASN A 34 -15.72 -16.42 4.18
C ASN A 34 -16.90 -15.75 3.47
N GLY A 35 -16.85 -15.71 2.13
CA GLY A 35 -17.83 -15.03 1.27
C GLY A 35 -17.34 -13.71 0.65
N HIS A 36 -16.21 -13.15 1.11
CA HIS A 36 -15.66 -11.87 0.64
C HIS A 36 -14.20 -11.98 0.16
N LEU A 37 -13.82 -13.12 -0.42
CA LEU A 37 -12.47 -13.41 -0.94
C LEU A 37 -11.95 -12.35 -1.93
N LEU A 38 -12.80 -11.83 -2.83
CA LEU A 38 -12.41 -10.78 -3.76
C LEU A 38 -12.05 -9.46 -3.04
N ARG A 39 -12.71 -9.18 -1.92
CA ARG A 39 -12.50 -7.99 -1.10
C ARG A 39 -11.22 -8.13 -0.28
N LEU A 40 -10.95 -9.34 0.23
CA LEU A 40 -9.67 -9.70 0.84
C LEU A 40 -8.51 -9.53 -0.15
N LEU A 41 -8.63 -10.12 -1.35
CA LEU A 41 -7.63 -10.00 -2.40
C LEU A 41 -7.39 -8.54 -2.78
N GLY A 42 -8.46 -7.74 -2.94
CA GLY A 42 -8.31 -6.32 -3.26
C GLY A 42 -7.58 -5.53 -2.16
N LEU A 43 -7.87 -5.77 -0.88
CA LEU A 43 -7.17 -5.15 0.25
C LEU A 43 -5.69 -5.55 0.31
N VAL A 44 -5.38 -6.83 0.11
CA VAL A 44 -4.00 -7.32 0.09
C VAL A 44 -3.23 -6.75 -1.10
N SER A 45 -3.87 -6.71 -2.28
CA SER A 45 -3.30 -6.17 -3.52
C SER A 45 -3.00 -4.68 -3.39
N TRP A 46 -3.94 -3.91 -2.85
CA TRP A 46 -3.77 -2.48 -2.56
C TRP A 46 -2.56 -2.26 -1.66
N ARG A 47 -2.46 -3.00 -0.56
CA ARG A 47 -1.36 -2.91 0.40
C ARG A 47 -0.01 -3.25 -0.22
N ALA A 48 0.05 -4.30 -1.03
CA ALA A 48 1.27 -4.69 -1.73
C ALA A 48 1.73 -3.60 -2.72
N LEU A 49 0.79 -3.02 -3.48
CA LEU A 49 1.09 -1.93 -4.41
C LEU A 49 1.50 -0.64 -3.69
N ALA A 50 0.87 -0.31 -2.56
CA ALA A 50 1.23 0.86 -1.76
C ALA A 50 2.64 0.71 -1.17
N ALA A 51 2.97 -0.47 -0.65
CA ALA A 51 4.31 -0.78 -0.15
C ALA A 51 5.36 -0.74 -1.28
N ALA A 52 5.12 -1.43 -2.39
CA ALA A 52 6.02 -1.45 -3.54
C ALA A 52 6.21 -0.06 -4.14
N GLY A 53 5.13 0.73 -4.27
CA GLY A 53 5.17 2.10 -4.75
C GLY A 53 5.94 3.02 -3.80
N GLY A 54 5.74 2.90 -2.48
CA GLY A 54 6.49 3.65 -1.47
C GLY A 54 7.99 3.38 -1.54
N VAL A 55 8.39 2.11 -1.63
CA VAL A 55 9.79 1.70 -1.79
C VAL A 55 10.37 2.20 -3.12
N ALA A 56 9.61 2.08 -4.21
CA ALA A 56 10.04 2.55 -5.52
C ALA A 56 10.23 4.09 -5.55
N VAL A 57 9.37 4.86 -4.90
CA VAL A 57 9.55 6.32 -4.73
C VAL A 57 10.81 6.61 -3.91
N ALA A 58 11.01 5.91 -2.80
CA ALA A 58 12.19 6.09 -1.95
C ALA A 58 13.50 5.73 -2.67
N ALA A 59 13.46 4.73 -3.57
CA ALA A 59 14.58 4.34 -4.42
C ALA A 59 14.78 5.25 -5.65
N GLY A 60 13.93 6.28 -5.83
CA GLY A 60 13.99 7.17 -7.00
C GLY A 60 13.56 6.50 -8.32
N ALA A 61 12.87 5.36 -8.25
CA ALA A 61 12.40 4.66 -9.43
C ALA A 61 11.19 5.39 -10.05
N PRO A 62 11.16 5.60 -11.37
CA PRO A 62 10.10 6.36 -12.06
C PRO A 62 8.72 5.70 -11.96
N ILE A 63 8.67 4.42 -11.61
CA ILE A 63 7.43 3.63 -11.48
C ILE A 63 6.74 3.81 -10.12
N GLY A 64 7.38 4.47 -9.15
CA GLY A 64 6.85 4.62 -7.79
C GLY A 64 5.54 5.43 -7.73
N GLY A 65 5.48 6.57 -8.44
CA GLY A 65 4.27 7.38 -8.55
C GLY A 65 3.09 6.61 -9.17
N PRO A 66 3.26 5.99 -10.35
CA PRO A 66 2.24 5.15 -10.96
C PRO A 66 1.77 4.00 -10.06
N LEU A 67 2.67 3.32 -9.34
CA LEU A 67 2.30 2.25 -8.39
C LEU A 67 1.43 2.76 -7.24
N LEU A 68 1.74 3.92 -6.69
CA LEU A 68 0.92 4.55 -5.64
C LEU A 68 -0.46 4.95 -6.16
N LEU A 69 -0.56 5.50 -7.38
CA LEU A 69 -1.85 5.80 -8.01
C LEU A 69 -2.67 4.52 -8.26
N MET A 70 -2.01 3.46 -8.73
CA MET A 70 -2.65 2.15 -8.92
C MET A 70 -3.18 1.59 -7.60
N ALA A 71 -2.42 1.75 -6.51
CA ALA A 71 -2.86 1.40 -5.17
C ALA A 71 -4.12 2.19 -4.80
N VAL A 72 -4.12 3.51 -4.91
CA VAL A 72 -5.30 4.35 -4.58
C VAL A 72 -6.53 3.95 -5.42
N ALA A 73 -6.36 3.68 -6.71
CA ALA A 73 -7.45 3.20 -7.57
C ALA A 73 -8.02 1.84 -7.10
N LEU A 74 -7.15 0.91 -6.68
CA LEU A 74 -7.56 -0.37 -6.13
C LEU A 74 -8.29 -0.23 -4.81
N LEU A 75 -7.82 0.65 -3.91
CA LEU A 75 -8.51 0.97 -2.67
C LEU A 75 -9.92 1.47 -2.96
N TYR A 76 -10.06 2.39 -3.91
CA TYR A 76 -11.35 2.96 -4.29
C TYR A 76 -12.32 1.93 -4.87
N LEU A 77 -11.82 0.98 -5.69
CA LEU A 77 -12.63 -0.12 -6.22
C LEU A 77 -13.09 -1.11 -5.13
N VAL A 78 -12.24 -1.33 -4.12
CA VAL A 78 -12.56 -2.20 -2.98
C VAL A 78 -13.54 -1.52 -2.02
N ASP A 79 -13.39 -0.21 -1.82
CA ASP A 79 -14.21 0.61 -0.92
C ASP A 79 -15.61 0.88 -1.48
N ARG A 80 -15.76 1.00 -2.81
CA ARG A 80 -17.07 1.11 -3.47
C ARG A 80 -17.96 -0.12 -3.30
N ARG A 81 -17.41 -1.30 -2.99
CA ARG A 81 -18.21 -2.51 -2.71
C ARG A 81 -18.64 -2.64 -1.24
N VAL A 82 -18.49 -1.56 -0.45
CA VAL A 82 -18.85 -1.47 0.96
C VAL A 82 -20.18 -0.73 1.19
N GLN A 83 -20.64 0.04 0.21
CA GLN A 83 -22.00 0.58 0.17
C GLN A 83 -22.94 -0.42 -0.49
#